data_AF-A0A9D8ZQ92-F1
#
_entry.id   AF-A0A9D8ZQ92-F1
#
_cell.length_a   1.000
_cell.length_b   1.000
_cell.length_c   1.000
_cell.angle_alpha   90.00
_cell.angle_beta   90.00
_cell.angle_gamma   90.00
#
_symmetry.space_group_name_H-M   'P 1'
#
loop_
_entity.id
_entity.type
_entity.pdbx_description
1 polymer ?
#
loop_
_entity_poly.entity_id
_entity_poly.type
_entity_poly.pdbx_seq_one_letter_code
_entity_poly.pdbx_strand_id
1 'polypeptide(L)'
;MRRRRDRATGIASVGLSAVVALALLWPSSDQTAPPPDRAARAEAALELPDVAVQLPPPPAMAIQTPAPVIEADTATAAATIRREKAPSTPAPTPQAIDVNETAAPAPAEIARGRVLLRALEAGDGPRISIAWPKSVHDREALYLVMTRCLGMAHAVMTAEGQLFRDQDPPGTLWRPNADKYSGFVRSADDTILPRERQLKDRIRRRHGVQDGVLVRIFPRAVDAAILGGIHTGAGRHMDSSSNVQATYTLNGDDVSVSGITVGQFTSPRRFRVSGNCI
;
A
#
# COMPACT_ATOMS: atom_id res chain seq x y z
N MET A 1 -27.99 47.77 -27.08
CA MET A 1 -28.51 48.54 -25.92
C MET A 1 -27.86 47.97 -24.65
N ARG A 2 -26.66 48.41 -24.23
CA ARG A 2 -26.32 49.54 -23.34
C ARG A 2 -27.17 49.67 -22.06
N ARG A 3 -26.58 49.31 -20.91
CA ARG A 3 -26.47 50.05 -19.61
C ARG A 3 -25.92 49.06 -18.57
N ARG A 4 -24.60 49.03 -18.29
CA ARG A 4 -23.86 49.86 -17.31
C ARG A 4 -24.69 50.24 -16.08
N ARG A 5 -24.33 49.66 -14.92
CA ARG A 5 -24.39 50.32 -13.62
C ARG A 5 -23.12 50.01 -12.85
N ASP A 6 -22.25 51.00 -12.87
CA ASP A 6 -21.16 51.22 -11.95
C ASP A 6 -21.72 51.48 -10.53
N ARG A 7 -21.08 50.92 -9.50
CA ARG A 7 -21.05 51.48 -8.15
C ARG A 7 -19.64 51.37 -7.59
N ALA A 8 -18.99 52.53 -7.53
CA ALA A 8 -18.01 52.91 -6.52
C ALA A 8 -18.67 52.84 -5.11
N THR A 9 -18.01 52.86 -3.95
CA THR A 9 -16.85 53.62 -3.51
C THR A 9 -16.51 53.17 -2.08
N GLY A 10 -15.25 53.33 -1.65
CA GLY A 10 -14.85 53.43 -0.23
C GLY A 10 -14.30 52.13 0.36
N ILE A 11 -13.25 52.10 1.17
CA ILE A 11 -12.63 53.14 2.01
C ILE A 11 -11.12 52.86 2.08
N ALA A 12 -10.33 53.92 2.00
CA ALA A 12 -8.90 53.92 2.27
C ALA A 12 -8.63 53.95 3.79
N SER A 13 -7.62 53.22 4.25
CA SER A 13 -6.93 53.39 5.54
C SER A 13 -5.52 52.79 5.36
N VAL A 14 -4.54 53.55 4.86
CA VAL A 14 -3.49 54.25 5.61
C VAL A 14 -3.31 53.73 7.04
N GLY A 15 -2.18 53.09 7.31
CA GLY A 15 -1.87 52.57 8.64
C GLY A 15 -0.47 52.00 8.80
N LEU A 16 0.51 52.91 8.89
CA LEU A 16 1.81 52.78 9.54
C LEU A 16 2.80 51.69 9.07
N SER A 17 3.77 52.18 8.31
CA SER A 17 5.19 51.89 8.51
C SER A 17 5.57 51.82 9.99
N ALA A 18 6.17 50.71 10.40
CA ALA A 18 7.14 50.67 11.47
C ALA A 18 8.32 49.82 10.97
N VAL A 19 9.27 50.51 10.35
CA VAL A 19 10.63 50.03 10.14
C VAL A 19 11.27 50.00 11.52
N VAL A 20 11.41 48.80 12.09
CA VAL A 20 12.34 48.57 13.19
C VAL A 20 13.46 47.71 12.63
N ALA A 21 14.46 48.40 12.10
CA ALA A 21 15.78 47.86 11.90
C ALA A 21 16.41 47.66 13.29
N LEU A 22 16.48 46.42 13.76
CA LEU A 22 17.38 46.03 14.83
C LEU A 22 18.47 45.14 14.22
N ALA A 23 19.47 45.80 13.65
CA ALA A 23 20.75 45.20 13.34
C ALA A 23 21.52 45.01 14.67
N LEU A 24 21.38 43.84 15.27
CA LEU A 24 22.30 43.36 16.30
C LEU A 24 23.21 42.31 15.68
N LEU A 25 24.36 42.81 15.25
CA LEU A 25 25.69 42.20 15.31
C LEU A 25 25.72 40.80 15.95
N TRP A 26 25.65 39.76 15.12
CA TRP A 26 26.21 38.46 15.48
C TRP A 26 27.68 38.42 15.02
N PRO A 27 28.63 38.03 15.89
CA PRO A 27 30.02 37.91 15.50
C PRO A 27 30.18 36.72 14.56
N SER A 28 30.75 37.00 13.39
CA SER A 28 31.45 36.01 12.59
C SER A 28 32.72 35.61 13.32
N SER A 29 32.87 34.33 13.67
CA SER A 29 34.16 33.60 13.80
C SER A 29 33.87 32.18 14.29
N ASP A 30 33.89 31.22 13.37
CA ASP A 30 34.82 30.09 13.54
C ASP A 30 35.00 29.41 12.18
N GLN A 31 36.07 29.87 11.55
CA GLN A 31 36.68 29.29 10.38
C GLN A 31 37.41 28.04 10.85
N THR A 32 36.72 26.91 10.91
CA THR A 32 37.36 25.61 11.11
C THR A 32 38.20 25.30 9.87
N ALA A 33 39.51 25.46 10.02
CA ALA A 33 40.50 25.07 9.03
C ALA A 33 40.28 23.61 8.60
N PRO A 34 40.38 23.28 7.30
CA PRO A 34 40.44 21.89 6.88
C PRO A 34 41.72 21.27 7.45
N PRO A 35 41.67 20.05 8.01
CA PRO A 35 42.87 19.35 8.43
C PRO A 35 43.79 19.14 7.21
N PRO A 36 45.10 19.44 7.31
CA PRO A 36 46.06 18.94 6.33
C PRO A 36 46.19 17.42 6.49
N ASP A 37 46.69 16.77 5.44
CA ASP A 37 47.03 15.34 5.39
C ASP A 37 45.88 14.35 5.17
N ARG A 38 45.43 14.27 3.90
CA ARG A 38 45.09 12.97 3.29
C ARG A 38 45.47 12.84 1.81
N ALA A 39 46.41 13.66 1.35
CA ALA A 39 47.06 13.51 0.06
C ALA A 39 48.37 12.69 0.19
N ALA A 40 48.31 11.48 0.75
CA ALA A 40 49.42 10.52 0.75
C ALA A 40 48.98 9.13 1.26
N ARG A 41 48.05 8.48 0.57
CA ARG A 41 47.90 7.02 0.57
C ARG A 41 47.45 6.65 -0.84
N ALA A 42 48.38 6.66 -1.78
CA ALA A 42 49.17 5.48 -2.12
C ALA A 42 48.24 4.39 -2.64
N GLU A 43 48.23 4.31 -3.97
CA GLU A 43 47.78 3.19 -4.78
C GLU A 43 48.09 1.86 -4.11
N ALA A 44 47.05 1.13 -3.72
CA ALA A 44 47.08 -0.31 -3.61
C ALA A 44 45.99 -0.83 -4.55
N ALA A 45 46.35 -0.95 -5.83
CA ALA A 45 45.58 -1.69 -6.79
C ALA A 45 45.54 -3.15 -6.32
N LEU A 46 44.40 -3.58 -5.76
CA LEU A 46 44.08 -5.00 -5.71
C LEU A 46 43.66 -5.41 -7.12
N GLU A 47 44.60 -6.00 -7.86
CA GLU A 47 44.26 -6.92 -8.95
C GLU A 47 43.40 -8.04 -8.36
N LEU A 48 42.12 -8.02 -8.70
CA LEU A 48 41.23 -9.16 -8.47
C LEU A 48 41.51 -10.19 -9.57
N PRO A 49 41.82 -11.46 -9.22
CA PRO A 49 41.95 -12.50 -10.24
C PRO A 49 40.60 -12.69 -10.93
N ASP A 50 40.63 -12.68 -12.26
CA ASP A 50 39.50 -12.98 -13.13
C ASP A 50 39.18 -14.48 -13.02
N VAL A 51 38.40 -14.85 -12.01
CA VAL A 51 37.90 -16.22 -11.83
C VAL A 51 36.62 -16.32 -12.66
N ALA A 52 36.77 -16.86 -13.87
CA ALA A 52 35.65 -17.26 -14.70
C ALA A 52 34.79 -18.29 -13.95
N VAL A 53 33.66 -17.85 -13.38
CA VAL A 53 32.67 -18.73 -12.76
C VAL A 53 31.95 -19.48 -13.87
N GLN A 54 32.39 -20.71 -14.12
CA GLN A 54 31.72 -21.63 -15.02
C GLN A 54 30.40 -22.07 -14.35
N LEU A 55 29.29 -21.47 -14.79
CA LEU A 55 27.96 -21.86 -14.35
C LEU A 55 27.66 -23.29 -14.85
N PRO A 56 27.17 -24.19 -13.98
CA PRO A 56 26.75 -25.52 -14.41
C PRO A 56 25.61 -25.41 -15.42
N PRO A 57 25.57 -26.30 -16.44
CA PRO A 57 24.50 -26.30 -17.41
C PRO A 57 23.14 -26.54 -16.71
N PRO A 58 22.07 -25.86 -17.15
CA PRO A 58 20.75 -26.04 -16.57
C PRO A 58 20.29 -27.49 -16.71
N PRO A 59 19.60 -28.05 -15.70
CA PRO A 59 19.07 -29.40 -15.78
C PRO A 59 18.07 -29.51 -16.94
N ALA A 60 18.28 -30.50 -17.79
CA ALA A 60 17.36 -30.82 -18.88
C ALA A 60 15.99 -31.22 -18.28
N MET A 61 15.00 -30.35 -18.42
CA MET A 61 13.62 -30.67 -18.06
C MET A 61 13.07 -31.67 -19.07
N ALA A 62 12.92 -32.93 -18.64
CA ALA A 62 12.15 -33.92 -19.36
C ALA A 62 10.68 -33.49 -19.42
N ILE A 63 10.21 -33.20 -20.63
CA ILE A 63 8.79 -32.95 -20.91
C ILE A 63 8.07 -34.29 -20.71
N GLN A 64 7.34 -34.43 -19.60
CA GLN A 64 6.41 -35.54 -19.43
C GLN A 64 5.14 -35.24 -20.23
N THR A 65 4.89 -36.07 -21.24
CA THR A 65 3.66 -36.11 -22.01
C THR A 65 2.50 -36.50 -21.08
N PRO A 66 1.38 -35.75 -21.03
CA PRO A 66 0.23 -36.16 -20.25
C PRO A 66 -0.46 -37.38 -20.87
N ALA A 67 -0.78 -38.36 -20.02
CA ALA A 67 -1.55 -39.55 -20.33
C ALA A 67 -3.02 -39.23 -20.69
N PRO A 68 -3.70 -40.08 -21.49
CA PRO A 68 -5.03 -39.81 -22.00
C PRO A 68 -6.12 -39.90 -20.92
N VAL A 69 -7.08 -38.99 -21.06
CA VAL A 69 -8.33 -38.86 -20.31
C VAL A 69 -9.15 -40.14 -20.43
N ILE A 70 -9.54 -40.71 -19.29
CA ILE A 70 -10.55 -41.78 -19.21
C ILE A 70 -11.92 -41.11 -19.22
N GLU A 71 -12.71 -41.42 -20.25
CA GLU A 71 -14.15 -41.18 -20.31
C GLU A 71 -14.86 -41.98 -19.22
N ALA A 72 -15.69 -41.31 -18.43
CA ALA A 72 -16.59 -41.96 -17.48
C ALA A 72 -18.03 -41.74 -17.92
N ASP A 73 -18.66 -42.88 -18.13
CA ASP A 73 -19.96 -43.12 -18.71
C ASP A 73 -21.13 -42.67 -17.82
N THR A 74 -22.21 -42.28 -18.49
CA THR A 74 -23.55 -42.03 -17.96
C THR A 74 -24.21 -43.32 -17.45
N ALA A 75 -24.81 -43.31 -16.25
CA ALA A 75 -26.08 -44.03 -16.00
C ALA A 75 -26.74 -43.67 -14.65
N THR A 76 -28.01 -43.32 -14.76
CA THR A 76 -29.02 -43.07 -13.74
C THR A 76 -29.44 -44.34 -12.99
N ALA A 77 -29.65 -44.26 -11.66
CA ALA A 77 -30.59 -45.15 -10.97
C ALA A 77 -31.13 -44.49 -9.68
N ALA A 78 -32.46 -44.38 -9.63
CA ALA A 78 -33.24 -43.86 -8.52
C ALA A 78 -33.34 -44.87 -7.37
N ALA A 79 -33.22 -44.40 -6.12
CA ALA A 79 -33.64 -45.15 -4.95
C ALA A 79 -34.35 -44.23 -3.94
N THR A 80 -35.66 -44.48 -3.82
CA THR A 80 -36.61 -43.86 -2.90
C THR A 80 -36.27 -44.18 -1.46
N ILE A 81 -35.90 -43.18 -0.65
CA ILE A 81 -35.77 -43.36 0.82
C ILE A 81 -37.07 -42.98 1.51
N ARG A 82 -37.63 -43.99 2.17
CA ARG A 82 -38.83 -44.00 3.01
C ARG A 82 -38.57 -43.18 4.29
N ARG A 83 -39.35 -42.13 4.47
CA ARG A 83 -39.29 -41.21 5.62
C ARG A 83 -40.03 -41.84 6.80
N GLU A 84 -39.28 -42.32 7.80
CA GLU A 84 -39.84 -42.69 9.09
C GLU A 84 -39.70 -41.51 10.06
N LYS A 85 -40.85 -41.04 10.55
CA LYS A 85 -41.00 -39.85 11.39
C LYS A 85 -40.93 -40.27 12.86
N ALA A 86 -39.83 -39.99 13.53
CA ALA A 86 -39.71 -40.09 14.98
C ALA A 86 -39.81 -38.70 15.65
N PRO A 87 -40.30 -38.60 16.90
CA PRO A 87 -40.68 -37.34 17.54
C PRO A 87 -39.47 -36.55 18.06
N SER A 88 -39.49 -35.25 17.82
CA SER A 88 -38.48 -34.27 18.22
C SER A 88 -38.61 -33.85 19.68
N THR A 89 -37.60 -34.15 20.49
CA THR A 89 -37.29 -33.38 21.71
C THR A 89 -36.34 -32.25 21.30
N PRO A 90 -36.64 -30.96 21.58
CA PRO A 90 -35.78 -29.86 21.13
C PRO A 90 -34.49 -29.83 21.95
N ALA A 91 -33.40 -30.29 21.35
CA ALA A 91 -32.05 -29.99 21.81
C ALA A 91 -31.75 -28.50 21.54
N PRO A 92 -31.03 -27.81 22.44
CA PRO A 92 -30.70 -26.40 22.28
C PRO A 92 -29.87 -26.24 21.01
N THR A 93 -30.41 -25.46 20.07
CA THR A 93 -29.78 -25.12 18.79
C THR A 93 -28.42 -24.49 19.10
N PRO A 94 -27.29 -25.09 18.66
CA PRO A 94 -26.02 -24.38 18.61
C PRO A 94 -26.23 -23.20 17.67
N GLN A 95 -26.11 -21.98 18.19
CA GLN A 95 -26.11 -20.79 17.35
C GLN A 95 -24.98 -20.96 16.35
N ALA A 96 -25.34 -21.15 15.07
CA ALA A 96 -24.40 -21.06 13.97
C ALA A 96 -23.87 -19.63 13.98
N ILE A 97 -22.64 -19.47 14.45
CA ILE A 97 -21.92 -18.21 14.39
C ILE A 97 -21.74 -17.94 12.90
N ASP A 98 -22.43 -16.94 12.37
CA ASP A 98 -22.27 -16.51 11.00
C ASP A 98 -20.90 -15.84 10.87
N VAL A 99 -19.86 -16.63 10.53
CA VAL A 99 -18.46 -16.19 10.52
C VAL A 99 -18.13 -15.27 9.32
N ASN A 100 -19.14 -14.82 8.59
CA ASN A 100 -19.02 -13.93 7.43
C ASN A 100 -19.19 -12.43 7.77
N GLU A 101 -18.99 -12.07 9.04
CA GLU A 101 -19.17 -10.69 9.47
C GLU A 101 -18.13 -9.76 8.83
N THR A 102 -18.59 -9.01 7.82
CA THR A 102 -17.85 -7.93 7.15
C THR A 102 -17.92 -6.67 8.01
N ALA A 103 -17.47 -6.78 9.26
CA ALA A 103 -17.38 -5.63 10.16
C ALA A 103 -16.10 -4.84 9.88
N ALA A 104 -16.15 -3.56 10.20
CA ALA A 104 -14.97 -2.73 10.39
C ALA A 104 -14.12 -3.30 11.54
N PRO A 105 -12.78 -3.22 11.46
CA PRO A 105 -11.92 -3.65 12.55
C PRO A 105 -12.28 -2.95 13.86
N ALA A 106 -12.40 -3.74 14.94
CA ALA A 106 -12.66 -3.19 16.26
C ALA A 106 -11.50 -2.29 16.72
N PRO A 107 -11.70 -1.32 17.63
CA PRO A 107 -10.62 -0.45 18.11
C PRO A 107 -9.40 -1.22 18.66
N ALA A 108 -9.63 -2.37 19.30
CA ALA A 108 -8.58 -3.26 19.78
C ALA A 108 -7.78 -3.93 18.63
N GLU A 109 -8.42 -4.20 17.50
CA GLU A 109 -7.75 -4.72 16.30
C GLU A 109 -6.89 -3.65 15.64
N ILE A 110 -7.39 -2.42 15.55
CA ILE A 110 -6.61 -1.27 15.06
C ILE A 110 -5.40 -1.02 15.98
N ALA A 111 -5.57 -1.14 17.30
CA ALA A 111 -4.46 -1.02 18.25
C ALA A 111 -3.38 -2.09 18.01
N ARG A 112 -3.77 -3.35 17.82
CA ARG A 112 -2.85 -4.44 17.45
C ARG A 112 -2.17 -4.18 16.11
N GLY A 113 -2.92 -3.74 15.11
CA GLY A 113 -2.39 -3.35 13.81
C GLY A 113 -1.37 -2.22 13.87
N ARG A 114 -1.53 -1.25 14.78
CA ARG A 114 -0.51 -0.18 15.02
C ARG A 114 0.78 -0.73 15.61
N VAL A 115 0.71 -1.75 16.46
CA VAL A 115 1.92 -2.42 16.98
C VAL A 115 2.62 -3.16 15.86
N LEU A 116 1.89 -3.94 15.08
CA LEU A 116 2.44 -4.67 13.94
C LEU A 116 3.04 -3.73 12.88
N LEU A 117 2.37 -2.61 12.59
CA LEU A 117 2.87 -1.58 11.69
C LEU A 117 4.22 -1.03 12.14
N ARG A 118 4.38 -0.71 13.43
CA ARG A 118 5.67 -0.23 13.97
C ARG A 118 6.77 -1.27 13.89
N ALA A 119 6.46 -2.54 14.15
CA ALA A 119 7.44 -3.62 14.00
C ALA A 119 7.90 -3.71 12.54
N LEU A 120 6.97 -3.73 11.59
CA LEU A 120 7.29 -3.84 10.16
C LEU A 120 8.10 -2.63 9.68
N GLU A 121 7.80 -1.42 10.17
CA GLU A 121 8.56 -0.21 9.84
C GLU A 121 9.99 -0.23 10.42
N ALA A 122 10.21 -0.98 11.49
CA ALA A 122 11.54 -1.25 12.05
C ALA A 122 12.29 -2.38 11.32
N GLY A 123 11.64 -3.04 10.33
CA GLY A 123 12.20 -4.17 9.59
C GLY A 123 11.84 -5.55 10.18
N ASP A 124 11.02 -5.59 11.22
CA ASP A 124 10.60 -6.83 11.89
C ASP A 124 9.16 -7.21 11.51
N GLY A 125 8.95 -8.44 11.05
CA GLY A 125 7.60 -8.98 10.90
C GLY A 125 7.36 -9.67 9.55
N PRO A 126 6.14 -10.18 9.35
CA PRO A 126 5.80 -10.96 8.17
C PRO A 126 5.93 -10.16 6.88
N ARG A 127 6.22 -10.86 5.79
CA ARG A 127 6.04 -10.32 4.44
C ARG A 127 4.56 -10.36 4.09
N ILE A 128 3.97 -9.21 3.79
CA ILE A 128 2.54 -9.11 3.47
C ILE A 128 2.38 -8.64 2.03
N SER A 129 1.62 -9.39 1.24
CA SER A 129 1.22 -9.03 -0.12
C SER A 129 -0.30 -8.99 -0.21
N ILE A 130 -0.85 -7.90 -0.77
CA ILE A 130 -2.29 -7.75 -0.96
C ILE A 130 -2.56 -7.48 -2.43
N ALA A 131 -3.15 -8.46 -3.09
CA ALA A 131 -3.45 -8.41 -4.51
C ALA A 131 -4.61 -7.45 -4.80
N TRP A 132 -4.50 -6.75 -5.92
CA TRP A 132 -5.60 -5.98 -6.50
C TRP A 132 -6.53 -6.89 -7.32
N PRO A 133 -7.79 -6.48 -7.56
CA PRO A 133 -8.70 -7.20 -8.43
C PRO A 133 -8.12 -7.46 -9.84
N LYS A 134 -8.51 -8.58 -10.46
CA LYS A 134 -8.05 -8.96 -11.81
C LYS A 134 -8.69 -8.14 -12.92
N SER A 135 -9.93 -7.67 -12.72
CA SER A 135 -10.65 -6.82 -13.68
C SER A 135 -10.07 -5.40 -13.70
N VAL A 136 -9.86 -4.82 -14.89
CA VAL A 136 -9.45 -3.42 -15.03
C VAL A 136 -10.47 -2.49 -14.39
N HIS A 137 -11.77 -2.76 -14.62
CA HIS A 137 -12.87 -1.96 -14.08
C HIS A 137 -12.86 -1.94 -12.55
N ASP A 138 -12.73 -3.11 -11.92
CA ASP A 138 -12.72 -3.21 -10.45
C ASP A 138 -11.48 -2.55 -9.86
N ARG A 139 -10.33 -2.62 -10.55
CA ARG A 139 -9.13 -1.88 -10.11
C ARG A 139 -9.33 -0.37 -10.19
N GLU A 140 -9.95 0.14 -11.25
CA GLU A 140 -10.24 1.57 -11.35
C GLU A 140 -11.23 2.03 -10.28
N ALA A 141 -12.28 1.25 -10.01
CA ALA A 141 -13.22 1.54 -8.94
C ALA A 141 -12.52 1.53 -7.56
N LEU A 142 -11.73 0.49 -7.28
CA LEU A 142 -10.95 0.37 -6.04
C LEU A 142 -9.98 1.53 -5.89
N TYR A 143 -9.28 1.90 -6.96
CA TYR A 143 -8.37 3.03 -6.99
C TYR A 143 -9.06 4.34 -6.58
N LEU A 144 -10.25 4.61 -7.12
CA LEU A 144 -11.00 5.83 -6.82
C LEU A 144 -11.42 5.87 -5.34
N VAL A 145 -11.93 4.77 -4.80
CA VAL A 145 -12.34 4.66 -3.40
C VAL A 145 -11.13 4.78 -2.47
N MET A 146 -10.03 4.08 -2.76
CA MET A 146 -8.79 4.16 -1.99
C MET A 146 -8.25 5.60 -1.93
N THR A 147 -8.31 6.32 -3.05
CA THR A 147 -7.85 7.71 -3.12
C THR A 147 -8.77 8.66 -2.36
N ARG A 148 -10.08 8.58 -2.61
CA ARG A 148 -11.07 9.54 -2.10
C ARG A 148 -11.44 9.30 -0.64
N CYS A 149 -11.66 8.04 -0.26
CA CYS A 149 -12.23 7.68 1.04
C CYS A 149 -11.17 7.16 2.03
N LEU A 150 -10.07 6.60 1.53
CA LEU A 150 -9.00 6.03 2.36
C LEU A 150 -7.71 6.85 2.33
N GLY A 151 -7.72 8.02 1.67
CA GLY A 151 -6.60 8.96 1.71
C GLY A 151 -5.31 8.44 1.07
N MET A 152 -5.39 7.44 0.18
CA MET A 152 -4.24 6.94 -0.56
C MET A 152 -3.62 8.09 -1.38
N ALA A 153 -2.35 8.36 -1.12
CA ALA A 153 -1.57 9.35 -1.83
C ALA A 153 -0.72 8.67 -2.92
N HIS A 154 -0.37 9.46 -3.93
CA HIS A 154 0.48 9.02 -5.04
C HIS A 154 1.72 9.90 -5.12
N ALA A 155 2.84 9.27 -5.47
CA ALA A 155 4.07 9.97 -5.76
C ALA A 155 4.86 9.25 -6.85
N VAL A 156 5.73 9.97 -7.54
CA VAL A 156 6.81 9.36 -8.32
C VAL A 156 8.01 9.25 -7.42
N MET A 157 8.57 8.05 -7.31
CA MET A 157 9.79 7.76 -6.56
C MET A 157 10.96 7.57 -7.52
N THR A 158 12.05 8.31 -7.34
CA THR A 158 13.28 8.13 -8.11
C THR A 158 14.12 6.97 -7.57
N ALA A 159 15.20 6.61 -8.26
CA ALA A 159 16.12 5.56 -7.81
C ALA A 159 16.80 5.91 -6.47
N GLU A 160 16.97 7.20 -6.18
CA GLU A 160 17.53 7.72 -4.92
C GLU A 160 16.50 7.77 -3.78
N GLY A 161 15.28 7.28 -3.99
CA GLY A 161 14.20 7.29 -3.00
C GLY A 161 13.53 8.65 -2.80
N GLN A 162 13.76 9.60 -3.71
CA GLN A 162 13.12 10.90 -3.67
C GLN A 162 11.67 10.81 -4.13
N LEU A 163 10.75 11.39 -3.36
CA LEU A 163 9.32 11.38 -3.67
C LEU A 163 8.87 12.74 -4.21
N PHE A 164 8.11 12.72 -5.29
CA PHE A 164 7.50 13.91 -5.91
C PHE A 164 6.00 13.69 -6.09
N ARG A 165 5.19 14.72 -5.85
CA ARG A 165 3.72 14.61 -5.88
C ARG A 165 3.09 15.78 -6.63
N ASP A 166 1.98 15.51 -7.29
CA ASP A 166 1.29 16.41 -8.24
C ASP A 166 0.89 17.77 -7.64
N GLN A 167 0.69 17.83 -6.33
CA GLN A 167 0.23 19.02 -5.61
C GLN A 167 1.35 19.92 -5.08
N ASP A 168 2.59 19.43 -5.06
CA ASP A 168 3.70 20.18 -4.50
C ASP A 168 4.34 21.08 -5.59
N PRO A 169 5.01 22.19 -5.20
CA PRO A 169 5.63 23.07 -6.18
C PRO A 169 6.67 22.35 -7.06
N PRO A 170 6.88 22.80 -8.32
CA PRO A 170 7.92 22.24 -9.19
C PRO A 170 9.28 22.09 -8.49
N GLY A 171 9.96 20.96 -8.71
CA GLY A 171 11.26 20.65 -8.11
C GLY A 171 11.25 20.40 -6.59
N THR A 172 10.10 20.49 -5.91
CA THR A 172 10.03 20.27 -4.46
C THR A 172 9.86 18.80 -4.13
N LEU A 173 10.71 18.31 -3.22
CA LEU A 173 10.60 16.96 -2.65
C LEU A 173 9.42 16.88 -1.69
N TRP A 174 8.57 15.88 -1.89
CA TRP A 174 7.55 15.53 -0.93
C TRP A 174 8.17 14.69 0.19
N ARG A 175 8.00 15.14 1.43
CA ARG A 175 8.37 14.38 2.64
C ARG A 175 7.09 14.00 3.37
N PRO A 176 6.58 12.76 3.20
CA PRO A 176 5.40 12.31 3.91
C PRO A 176 5.60 12.48 5.41
N ASN A 177 4.60 13.06 6.09
CA ASN A 177 4.61 13.13 7.54
C ASN A 177 4.41 11.71 8.10
N ALA A 178 5.41 11.19 8.83
CA ALA A 178 5.43 9.81 9.35
C ALA A 178 4.36 9.52 10.42
N ASP A 179 3.76 10.55 11.03
CA ASP A 179 2.61 10.40 11.93
C ASP A 179 1.32 10.18 11.13
N LYS A 180 1.23 10.74 9.92
CA LYS A 180 0.05 10.66 9.05
C LYS A 180 0.09 9.49 8.07
N TYR A 181 1.25 9.23 7.48
CA TYR A 181 1.46 8.22 6.46
C TYR A 181 2.32 7.07 7.00
N SER A 182 2.00 5.87 6.54
CA SER A 182 2.82 4.67 6.74
C SER A 182 4.15 4.81 6.01
N GLY A 183 5.21 4.23 6.58
CA GLY A 183 6.52 4.13 5.91
C GLY A 183 6.52 3.21 4.69
N PHE A 184 5.45 2.44 4.46
CA PHE A 184 5.37 1.51 3.33
C PHE A 184 5.00 2.19 2.03
N VAL A 185 5.75 1.80 1.00
CA VAL A 185 5.58 2.25 -0.36
C VAL A 185 5.16 1.06 -1.21
N ARG A 186 4.05 1.19 -1.94
CA ARG A 186 3.55 0.13 -2.84
C ARG A 186 3.75 0.55 -4.27
N SER A 187 4.55 -0.20 -5.03
CA SER A 187 4.73 0.03 -6.46
C SER A 187 3.41 -0.18 -7.21
N ALA A 188 3.11 0.72 -8.15
CA ALA A 188 1.98 0.59 -9.07
C ALA A 188 2.40 0.09 -10.46
N ASP A 189 3.69 -0.02 -10.76
CA ASP A 189 4.17 -0.17 -12.14
C ASP A 189 3.80 -1.53 -12.77
N ASP A 190 3.74 -2.62 -12.00
CA ASP A 190 3.36 -3.96 -12.51
C ASP A 190 1.90 -4.03 -12.98
N THR A 191 1.04 -3.11 -12.51
CA THR A 191 -0.38 -3.09 -12.84
C THR A 191 -0.91 -1.66 -12.90
N ILE A 192 -0.17 -0.80 -13.61
CA ILE A 192 -0.47 0.64 -13.67
C ILE A 192 -1.78 0.90 -14.44
N LEU A 193 -2.69 1.64 -13.82
CA LEU A 193 -3.94 2.04 -14.46
C LEU A 193 -3.74 3.19 -15.46
N PRO A 194 -4.61 3.35 -16.48
CA PRO A 194 -4.50 4.47 -17.42
C PRO A 194 -4.46 5.85 -16.73
N ARG A 195 -5.30 6.05 -15.70
CA ARG A 195 -5.32 7.27 -14.88
C ARG A 195 -4.02 7.49 -14.09
N GLU A 196 -3.46 6.40 -13.57
CA GLU A 196 -2.19 6.42 -12.84
C GLU A 196 -1.02 6.75 -13.75
N ARG A 197 -1.00 6.23 -14.98
CA ARG A 197 -0.01 6.58 -16.00
C ARG A 197 -0.04 8.08 -16.30
N GLN A 198 -1.23 8.65 -16.50
CA GLN A 198 -1.39 10.09 -16.69
C GLN A 198 -0.89 10.90 -15.49
N LEU A 199 -1.14 10.43 -14.26
CA LEU A 199 -0.65 11.06 -13.04
C LEU A 199 0.88 11.00 -12.94
N LYS A 200 1.49 9.84 -13.20
CA LYS A 200 2.95 9.64 -13.28
C LYS A 200 3.58 10.65 -14.24
N ASP A 201 3.02 10.77 -15.43
CA ASP A 201 3.55 11.68 -16.45
C ASP A 201 3.38 13.16 -16.08
N ARG A 202 2.28 13.55 -15.42
CA ARG A 202 2.11 14.92 -14.90
C ARG A 202 3.13 15.25 -13.81
N ILE A 203 3.36 14.34 -12.87
CA ILE A 203 4.36 14.51 -11.81
C ILE A 203 5.75 14.64 -12.45
N ARG A 204 6.14 13.71 -13.34
CA ARG A 204 7.43 13.75 -14.03
C ARG A 204 7.67 15.07 -14.74
N ARG A 205 6.71 15.54 -15.54
CA ARG A 205 6.81 16.83 -16.24
C ARG A 205 6.89 18.02 -15.28
N ARG A 206 6.08 18.04 -14.21
CA ARG A 206 6.07 19.14 -13.24
C ARG A 206 7.41 19.27 -12.50
N HIS A 207 8.05 18.15 -12.16
CA HIS A 207 9.27 18.15 -11.36
C HIS A 207 10.55 17.95 -12.18
N GLY A 208 10.45 17.84 -13.51
CA GLY A 208 11.62 17.62 -14.38
C GLY A 208 12.28 16.24 -14.18
N VAL A 209 11.52 15.27 -13.67
CA VAL A 209 12.02 13.93 -13.33
C VAL A 209 11.96 13.04 -14.57
N GLN A 210 13.11 12.60 -15.06
CA GLN A 210 13.20 11.74 -16.23
C GLN A 210 12.80 10.31 -15.90
N ASP A 211 13.27 9.73 -14.79
CA ASP A 211 12.96 8.35 -14.42
C ASP A 211 12.36 8.24 -13.03
N GLY A 212 11.51 7.23 -12.84
CA GLY A 212 10.89 6.96 -11.55
C GLY A 212 9.69 6.04 -11.66
N VAL A 213 9.37 5.41 -10.54
CA VAL A 213 8.24 4.49 -10.41
C VAL A 213 7.06 5.20 -9.75
N LEU A 214 5.84 4.93 -10.21
CA LEU A 214 4.67 5.46 -9.51
C LEU A 214 4.43 4.61 -8.28
N VAL A 215 4.28 5.26 -7.13
CA VAL A 215 4.04 4.60 -5.86
C VAL A 215 2.77 5.08 -5.19
N ARG A 216 2.14 4.18 -4.45
CA ARG A 216 0.97 4.41 -3.61
C ARG A 216 1.40 4.39 -2.15
N ILE A 217 1.05 5.43 -1.41
CA ILE A 217 1.37 5.60 0.02
C ILE A 217 0.07 5.76 0.78
N PHE A 218 -0.09 4.99 1.86
CA PHE A 218 -1.34 4.91 2.63
C PHE A 218 -1.24 5.65 3.95
N PRO A 219 -2.35 6.24 4.45
CA PRO A 219 -2.39 6.75 5.80
C PRO A 219 -2.10 5.66 6.83
N ARG A 220 -1.40 6.03 7.90
CA ARG A 220 -0.99 5.13 8.97
C ARG A 220 -2.18 4.41 9.63
N ALA A 221 -3.31 5.10 9.74
CA ALA A 221 -4.55 4.54 10.29
C ALA A 221 -5.14 3.43 9.40
N VAL A 222 -5.11 3.61 8.08
CA VAL A 222 -5.63 2.64 7.11
C VAL A 222 -4.75 1.39 7.09
N ASP A 223 -3.44 1.56 7.03
CA ASP A 223 -2.51 0.42 7.09
C ASP A 223 -2.62 -0.32 8.42
N ALA A 224 -2.74 0.38 9.55
CA ALA A 224 -2.98 -0.27 10.84
C ALA A 224 -4.30 -1.06 10.86
N ALA A 225 -5.38 -0.53 10.28
CA ALA A 225 -6.65 -1.25 10.20
C ALA A 225 -6.53 -2.53 9.34
N ILE A 226 -5.85 -2.44 8.19
CA ILE A 226 -5.57 -3.59 7.31
C ILE A 226 -4.74 -4.64 8.04
N LEU A 227 -3.64 -4.23 8.69
CA LEU A 227 -2.75 -5.12 9.42
C LEU A 227 -3.45 -5.78 10.61
N GLY A 228 -4.28 -5.04 11.34
CA GLY A 228 -5.08 -5.56 12.45
C GLY A 228 -6.11 -6.59 12.00
N GLY A 229 -6.79 -6.33 10.89
CA GLY A 229 -7.73 -7.28 10.28
C GLY A 229 -7.04 -8.54 9.76
N ILE A 230 -5.89 -8.40 9.09
CA ILE A 230 -5.08 -9.54 8.63
C ILE A 230 -4.59 -10.37 9.81
N HIS A 231 -4.03 -9.74 10.84
CA HIS A 231 -3.61 -10.43 12.06
C HIS A 231 -4.77 -11.20 12.70
N THR A 232 -5.97 -10.63 12.73
CA THR A 232 -7.15 -11.28 13.31
C THR A 232 -7.65 -12.44 12.44
N GLY A 233 -7.57 -12.30 11.12
CA GLY A 233 -7.91 -13.35 10.18
C GLY A 233 -6.94 -14.53 10.18
N ALA A 234 -5.63 -14.25 10.27
CA ALA A 234 -4.58 -15.25 10.35
C ALA A 234 -4.44 -15.87 11.75
N GLY A 235 -4.74 -15.10 12.80
CA GLY A 235 -4.60 -15.53 14.19
C GLY A 235 -3.18 -16.00 14.51
N ARG A 236 -3.10 -17.14 15.19
CA ARG A 236 -1.86 -17.81 15.62
C ARG A 236 -0.97 -18.33 14.48
N HIS A 237 -1.45 -18.28 13.23
CA HIS A 237 -0.68 -18.73 12.07
C HIS A 237 0.27 -17.65 11.52
N MET A 238 0.17 -16.41 12.01
CA MET A 238 1.04 -15.31 11.60
C MET A 238 2.12 -15.05 12.65
N ASP A 239 3.37 -15.18 12.22
CA ASP A 239 4.57 -14.83 12.97
C ASP A 239 5.46 -13.87 12.16
N SER A 240 6.61 -13.49 12.73
CA SER A 240 7.53 -12.55 12.09
C SER A 240 8.20 -13.06 10.81
N SER A 241 8.17 -14.37 10.54
CA SER A 241 8.77 -14.97 9.33
C SER A 241 7.74 -15.33 8.26
N SER A 242 6.46 -15.16 8.58
CA SER A 242 5.36 -15.59 7.75
C SER A 242 5.27 -14.82 6.43
N ASN A 243 4.86 -15.51 5.38
CA ASN A 243 4.45 -14.88 4.12
C ASN A 243 2.92 -14.89 4.05
N VAL A 244 2.35 -13.70 4.12
CA VAL A 244 0.90 -13.48 4.15
C VAL A 244 0.45 -12.93 2.81
N GLN A 245 -0.55 -13.59 2.22
CA GLN A 245 -1.21 -13.14 1.00
C GLN A 245 -2.66 -12.78 1.32
N ALA A 246 -3.17 -11.74 0.70
CA ALA A 246 -4.58 -11.36 0.77
C ALA A 246 -5.01 -10.70 -0.53
N THR A 247 -6.30 -10.42 -0.68
CA THR A 247 -6.85 -9.73 -1.86
C THR A 247 -7.82 -8.63 -1.46
N TYR A 248 -7.69 -7.47 -2.09
CA TYR A 248 -8.69 -6.42 -2.02
C TYR A 248 -9.93 -6.81 -2.83
N THR A 249 -11.07 -6.59 -2.22
CA THR A 249 -12.39 -6.73 -2.84
C THR A 249 -13.16 -5.44 -2.65
N LEU A 250 -14.04 -5.15 -3.58
CA LEU A 250 -14.88 -3.97 -3.57
C LEU A 250 -16.35 -4.40 -3.71
N ASN A 251 -17.23 -3.85 -2.88
CA ASN A 251 -18.67 -3.97 -3.02
C ASN A 251 -19.31 -2.58 -2.90
N GLY A 252 -19.71 -1.99 -4.03
CA GLY A 252 -20.04 -0.57 -4.07
C GLY A 252 -18.82 0.28 -3.71
N ASP A 253 -18.96 1.12 -2.68
CA ASP A 253 -17.84 1.92 -2.12
C ASP A 253 -17.16 1.24 -0.92
N ASP A 254 -17.60 0.05 -0.53
CA ASP A 254 -16.99 -0.69 0.58
C ASP A 254 -15.77 -1.48 0.10
N VAL A 255 -14.60 -1.10 0.60
CA VAL A 255 -13.36 -1.86 0.44
C VAL A 255 -13.28 -2.93 1.53
N SER A 256 -13.01 -4.17 1.14
CA SER A 256 -12.70 -5.25 2.07
C SER A 256 -11.44 -6.01 1.69
N VAL A 257 -10.82 -6.65 2.68
CA VAL A 257 -9.71 -7.58 2.48
C VAL A 257 -10.20 -8.98 2.81
N SER A 258 -9.90 -9.93 1.92
CA SER A 258 -10.30 -11.33 2.05
C SER A 258 -9.27 -12.27 1.44
N GLY A 259 -9.50 -13.58 1.57
CA GLY A 259 -8.60 -14.60 1.03
C GLY A 259 -7.22 -14.55 1.70
N ILE A 260 -7.23 -14.40 3.03
CA ILE A 260 -6.00 -14.27 3.82
C ILE A 260 -5.37 -15.65 3.91
N THR A 261 -4.19 -15.81 3.33
CA THR A 261 -3.42 -17.06 3.31
C THR A 261 -2.08 -16.86 4.01
N VAL A 262 -1.73 -17.79 4.91
CA VAL A 262 -0.43 -17.84 5.57
C VAL A 262 0.14 -19.26 5.43
N GLY A 263 1.13 -19.43 4.56
CA GLY A 263 1.61 -20.76 4.17
C GLY A 263 0.48 -21.60 3.57
N GLN A 264 0.11 -22.70 4.24
CA GLN A 264 -1.00 -23.58 3.84
C GLN A 264 -2.34 -23.21 4.50
N PHE A 265 -2.33 -22.32 5.50
CA PHE A 265 -3.54 -21.90 6.18
C PHE A 265 -4.27 -20.84 5.36
N THR A 266 -5.55 -21.06 5.07
CA THR A 266 -6.43 -20.07 4.44
C THR A 266 -7.54 -19.69 5.41
N SER A 267 -7.65 -18.41 5.72
CA SER A 267 -8.72 -17.89 6.55
C SER A 267 -9.96 -17.62 5.71
N PRO A 268 -11.16 -18.06 6.15
CA PRO A 268 -12.41 -17.67 5.50
C PRO A 268 -12.82 -16.22 5.83
N ARG A 269 -12.14 -15.57 6.79
CA ARG A 269 -12.54 -14.26 7.26
C ARG A 269 -12.32 -13.18 6.21
N ARG A 270 -13.25 -12.23 6.19
CA ARG A 270 -13.17 -10.96 5.47
C ARG A 270 -13.38 -9.84 6.48
N PHE A 271 -12.73 -8.70 6.25
CA PHE A 271 -12.98 -7.50 7.05
C PHE A 271 -13.05 -6.26 6.15
N ARG A 272 -13.83 -5.26 6.57
CA ARG A 272 -13.99 -3.99 5.84
C ARG A 272 -12.86 -3.04 6.21
N VAL A 273 -12.23 -2.39 5.24
CA VAL A 273 -11.29 -1.29 5.49
C VAL A 273 -12.11 -0.02 5.64
N SER A 274 -12.23 0.48 6.87
CA SER A 274 -13.04 1.67 7.14
C SER A 274 -12.35 2.94 6.66
N GLY A 275 -13.09 3.79 5.96
CA GLY A 275 -12.68 5.10 5.48
C GLY A 275 -13.84 6.09 5.51
N ASN A 276 -13.52 7.38 5.56
CA ASN A 276 -14.50 8.44 5.47
C ASN A 276 -14.50 8.96 4.04
N CYS A 277 -15.55 8.70 3.27
CA CYS A 277 -15.74 9.37 1.99
C CYS A 277 -16.16 10.82 2.24
N ILE A 278 -15.37 11.76 1.72
CA ILE A 278 -15.67 13.21 1.70
C ILE A 278 -16.26 13.56 0.33
#